data_AF-L5N9C5-F1
#
_entry.id   AF-L5N9C5-F1
#
_cell.length_a   1.000
_cell.length_b   1.000
_cell.length_c   1.000
_cell.angle_alpha   90.00
_cell.angle_beta   90.00
_cell.angle_gamma   90.00
#
_symmetry.space_group_name_H-M   'P 1'
#
loop_
_entity.id
_entity.type
_entity.pdbx_description
1 polymer ?
#
loop_
_entity_poly.entity_id
_entity_poly.type
_entity_poly.pdbx_seq_one_letter_code
_entity_poly.pdbx_strand_id
1 'polypeptide(L)'
;RVGHFSPDAPPVDVYVNGDPFPGLQGVPFGVLSDYFTAPAGTYQVEVTPAGDASTVVIDAEVTLRRNRDYTVAATDVLDAITPVVLTDTNRPAPYGKASVRVVHFSPDAPEVDIVVKDGPTLFSGLAFGDVSQYETVPAGTYDLRVVLSSNGAVVLDLPGTTLPGGRTISVFAIGFATGGSPGFSVLPVVDAVSPARKPKPPSGGDVCRVAESIPVAARRESRNRPTAAGDSGPRCHGRNPLLASPPIAGDMVRVSTGARIHFGFLNLSLARDRLYGGVGVALDEPQVVIAAEPAADVRCRHPAAREYAEQAVDLLGVDGVDVSVERTLPRHAGLGSGTQLALAVLRSVAAATDREADVRRLAPEMGRGGRSGVGVATFEAGGAVLDAGHPTARFTTDRPEDGSWSVPAVAARHEVPDRWRFLLVVPDADPGRNGAAEESSMRSVVERADAQTGDRIAGIVTRRLLPALAEGSAERFGEAVESVGRLNGTWYADEQGGVYRPPVGALVSSLSESPVVYGAGQSSWGPTVYGVTDADHVDEAVEAGRAALSDADIEGTVSV
;
A
#
# COMPACT_ATOMS: atom_id res chain seq x y z
N ARG A 1 11.56 -2.47 -20.34
CA ARG A 1 11.64 -3.73 -21.12
C ARG A 1 12.15 -3.43 -22.52
N VAL A 2 12.67 -4.43 -23.23
CA VAL A 2 13.27 -4.27 -24.56
C VAL A 2 12.62 -5.20 -25.57
N GLY A 3 12.35 -4.73 -26.78
CA GLY A 3 11.74 -5.49 -27.87
C GLY A 3 12.54 -5.43 -29.16
N HIS A 4 12.53 -6.53 -29.92
CA HIS A 4 13.12 -6.58 -31.26
C HIS A 4 12.02 -6.79 -32.30
N PHE A 5 11.73 -5.73 -33.07
CA PHE A 5 10.64 -5.67 -34.06
C PHE A 5 11.12 -5.25 -35.46
N SER A 6 12.41 -5.39 -35.74
CA SER A 6 12.98 -5.20 -37.08
C SER A 6 12.94 -6.54 -37.83
N PRO A 7 12.09 -6.71 -38.87
CA PRO A 7 11.70 -8.02 -39.39
C PRO A 7 12.78 -8.76 -40.20
N ASP A 8 13.72 -8.04 -40.82
CA ASP A 8 14.80 -8.58 -41.65
C ASP A 8 16.19 -8.49 -40.97
N ALA A 9 16.25 -7.94 -39.76
CA ALA A 9 17.46 -7.97 -38.95
C ALA A 9 17.67 -9.37 -38.31
N PRO A 10 18.93 -9.83 -38.21
CA PRO A 10 19.26 -11.06 -37.48
C PRO A 10 19.02 -10.89 -35.97
N PRO A 11 19.05 -11.97 -35.17
CA PRO A 11 19.04 -11.84 -33.71
C PRO A 11 20.10 -10.85 -33.23
N VAL A 12 19.78 -10.08 -32.20
CA VAL A 12 20.60 -8.95 -31.73
C VAL A 12 21.10 -9.12 -30.30
N ASP A 13 22.25 -8.51 -30.02
CA ASP A 13 22.79 -8.29 -28.69
C ASP A 13 22.59 -6.83 -28.29
N VAL A 14 22.21 -6.60 -27.02
CA VAL A 14 22.02 -5.25 -26.47
C VAL A 14 23.12 -4.94 -25.47
N TYR A 15 23.69 -3.75 -25.59
CA TYR A 15 24.71 -3.22 -24.69
C TYR A 15 24.19 -1.93 -24.06
N VAL A 16 24.54 -1.72 -22.80
CA VAL A 16 24.18 -0.52 -22.05
C VAL A 16 25.45 0.05 -21.43
N ASN A 17 25.76 1.30 -21.76
CA ASN A 17 26.99 2.00 -21.37
C ASN A 17 28.27 1.22 -21.75
N GLY A 18 28.24 0.53 -22.89
CA GLY A 18 29.35 -0.27 -23.42
C GLY A 18 29.45 -1.71 -22.90
N ASP A 19 28.65 -2.10 -21.90
CA ASP A 19 28.65 -3.45 -21.34
C ASP A 19 27.47 -4.29 -21.88
N PRO A 20 27.66 -5.60 -22.17
CA PRO A 20 26.57 -6.46 -22.62
C PRO A 20 25.49 -6.58 -21.55
N PHE A 21 24.24 -6.33 -21.92
CA PHE A 21 23.14 -6.34 -20.96
C PHE A 21 22.68 -7.78 -20.66
N PRO A 22 22.68 -8.23 -19.39
CA PRO A 22 22.30 -9.59 -19.03
C PRO A 22 20.87 -9.94 -19.45
N GLY A 23 20.71 -11.06 -20.16
CA GLY A 23 19.40 -11.54 -20.62
C GLY A 23 18.90 -10.93 -21.93
N LEU A 24 19.69 -10.06 -22.57
CA LEU A 24 19.39 -9.47 -23.89
C LEU A 24 20.50 -9.79 -24.91
N GLN A 25 20.93 -11.05 -24.94
CA GLN A 25 21.90 -11.56 -25.92
C GLN A 25 21.19 -12.57 -26.84
N GLY A 26 21.41 -12.46 -28.14
CA GLY A 26 20.79 -13.30 -29.16
C GLY A 26 19.27 -13.15 -29.23
N VAL A 27 18.73 -11.96 -28.99
CA VAL A 27 17.29 -11.68 -28.98
C VAL A 27 16.75 -11.81 -30.41
N PRO A 28 15.86 -12.77 -30.71
CA PRO A 28 15.30 -12.92 -32.05
C PRO A 28 14.13 -11.96 -32.30
N PHE A 29 13.75 -11.78 -33.56
CA PHE A 29 12.59 -10.97 -33.94
C PHE A 29 11.31 -11.41 -33.21
N GLY A 30 10.46 -10.45 -32.85
CA GLY A 30 9.17 -10.65 -32.20
C GLY A 30 9.25 -10.92 -30.71
N VAL A 31 10.45 -10.92 -30.12
CA VAL A 31 10.64 -11.07 -28.67
C VAL A 31 10.56 -9.71 -27.99
N LEU A 32 9.81 -9.70 -26.89
CA LEU A 32 9.73 -8.61 -25.93
C LEU A 32 10.08 -9.17 -24.55
N SER A 33 11.06 -8.56 -23.88
CA SER A 33 11.50 -9.00 -22.56
C SER A 33 10.50 -8.64 -21.46
N ASP A 34 10.71 -9.20 -20.27
CA ASP A 34 10.16 -8.64 -19.04
C ASP A 34 10.75 -7.24 -18.75
N TYR A 35 10.16 -6.53 -17.78
CA TYR A 35 10.72 -5.28 -17.30
C TYR A 35 11.98 -5.51 -16.46
N PHE A 36 13.02 -4.74 -16.77
CA PHE A 36 14.22 -4.60 -15.97
C PHE A 36 14.12 -3.34 -15.11
N THR A 37 14.61 -3.41 -13.88
CA THR A 37 14.75 -2.22 -13.03
C THR A 37 16.10 -1.58 -13.30
N ALA A 38 16.09 -0.28 -13.58
CA ALA A 38 17.29 0.54 -13.76
C ALA A 38 17.16 1.83 -12.93
N PRO A 39 18.26 2.38 -12.38
CA PRO A 39 18.26 3.73 -11.83
C PRO A 39 17.76 4.76 -12.84
N ALA A 40 17.19 5.86 -12.37
CA ALA A 40 16.93 6.98 -13.26
C ALA A 40 18.24 7.61 -13.71
N GLY A 41 18.30 8.02 -14.97
CA GLY A 41 19.51 8.53 -15.58
C GLY A 41 19.49 8.35 -17.10
N THR A 42 20.58 8.76 -17.69
CA THR A 42 20.81 8.69 -19.13
C THR A 42 21.72 7.52 -19.42
N TYR A 43 21.31 6.67 -20.36
CA TYR A 43 22.01 5.45 -20.73
C TYR A 43 22.36 5.48 -22.21
N GLN A 44 23.59 5.11 -22.53
CA GLN A 44 23.94 4.79 -23.90
C GLN A 44 23.49 3.36 -24.20
N VAL A 45 22.63 3.18 -25.19
CA VAL A 45 22.13 1.87 -25.60
C VAL A 45 22.63 1.58 -27.01
N GLU A 46 23.40 0.51 -27.13
CA GLU A 46 23.90 0.02 -28.41
C GLU A 46 23.26 -1.33 -28.74
N VAL A 47 22.98 -1.56 -30.02
CA VAL A 47 22.47 -2.84 -30.54
C VAL A 47 23.39 -3.31 -31.64
N THR A 48 23.78 -4.59 -31.58
CA THR A 48 24.63 -5.25 -32.58
C THR A 48 23.99 -6.55 -33.05
N PRO A 49 24.37 -7.08 -34.23
CA PRO A 49 24.08 -8.47 -34.57
C PRO A 49 24.66 -9.42 -33.51
N ALA A 50 23.94 -10.49 -33.22
CA ALA A 50 24.33 -11.45 -32.20
C ALA A 50 25.69 -12.08 -32.51
N GLY A 51 26.63 -11.96 -31.57
CA GLY A 51 27.99 -12.48 -31.71
C GLY A 51 28.93 -11.62 -32.58
N ASP A 52 28.51 -10.45 -33.04
CA ASP A 52 29.36 -9.47 -33.73
C ASP A 52 29.24 -8.08 -33.08
N ALA A 53 29.95 -7.91 -31.96
CA ALA A 53 29.99 -6.64 -31.23
C ALA A 53 30.67 -5.48 -31.99
N SER A 54 31.29 -5.75 -33.15
CA SER A 54 31.98 -4.72 -33.94
C SER A 54 31.05 -3.94 -34.88
N THR A 55 29.86 -4.49 -35.14
CA THR A 55 28.85 -3.90 -36.03
C THR A 55 27.73 -3.29 -35.20
N VAL A 56 27.82 -2.00 -34.89
CA VAL A 56 26.77 -1.25 -34.16
C VAL A 56 25.72 -0.75 -35.15
N VAL A 57 24.48 -1.23 -35.00
CA VAL A 57 23.36 -0.87 -35.89
C VAL A 57 22.40 0.14 -35.25
N ILE A 58 22.38 0.21 -33.92
CA ILE A 58 21.73 1.29 -33.17
C ILE A 58 22.74 1.79 -32.14
N ASP A 59 22.88 3.10 -32.05
CA ASP A 59 23.64 3.79 -31.02
C ASP A 59 22.83 5.01 -30.57
N ALA A 60 22.19 4.92 -29.40
CA ALA A 60 21.24 5.92 -28.95
C ALA A 60 21.29 6.20 -27.45
N GLU A 61 21.06 7.45 -27.13
CA GLU A 61 20.92 7.91 -25.75
C GLU A 61 19.46 7.76 -25.29
N VAL A 62 19.25 6.97 -24.23
CA VAL A 62 17.94 6.74 -23.63
C VAL A 62 17.91 7.33 -22.23
N THR A 63 17.07 8.35 -22.02
CA THR A 63 16.88 8.96 -20.70
C THR A 63 15.70 8.30 -19.98
N LEU A 64 15.98 7.63 -18.86
CA LEU A 64 14.99 7.00 -17.99
C LEU A 64 14.71 7.88 -16.78
N ARG A 65 13.44 8.27 -16.59
CA ARG A 65 12.99 9.00 -15.40
C ARG A 65 12.54 8.04 -14.30
N ARG A 66 12.64 8.47 -13.03
CA ARG A 66 12.10 7.73 -11.88
C ARG A 66 10.61 7.45 -12.09
N ASN A 67 10.13 6.32 -11.57
CA ASN A 67 8.71 5.93 -11.53
C ASN A 67 8.01 5.84 -12.88
N ARG A 68 8.75 5.61 -13.95
CA ARG A 68 8.19 5.39 -15.28
C ARG A 68 8.69 4.06 -15.83
N ASP A 69 7.78 3.37 -16.48
CA ASP A 69 8.08 2.16 -17.22
C ASP A 69 8.25 2.50 -18.69
N TYR A 70 9.24 1.88 -19.32
CA TYR A 70 9.56 2.14 -20.72
C TYR A 70 9.65 0.84 -21.51
N THR A 71 9.18 0.87 -22.75
CA THR A 71 9.47 -0.12 -23.77
C THR A 71 10.44 0.51 -24.76
N VAL A 72 11.64 -0.04 -24.85
CA VAL A 72 12.62 0.36 -25.87
C VAL A 72 12.60 -0.72 -26.95
N ALA A 73 12.34 -0.35 -28.20
CA ALA A 73 12.22 -1.31 -29.29
C ALA A 73 13.13 -0.95 -30.46
N ALA A 74 13.80 -1.96 -31.04
CA ALA A 74 14.43 -1.85 -32.34
C ALA A 74 13.39 -2.10 -33.43
N THR A 75 13.16 -1.15 -34.32
CA THR A 75 12.07 -1.16 -35.32
C THR A 75 12.58 -0.82 -36.73
N ASP A 76 11.69 -0.92 -37.72
CA ASP A 76 11.97 -0.73 -39.16
C ASP A 76 12.82 -1.86 -39.77
N VAL A 77 13.11 -1.80 -41.06
CA VAL A 77 14.01 -2.74 -41.75
C VAL A 77 15.47 -2.52 -41.35
N LEU A 78 16.32 -3.54 -41.50
CA LEU A 78 17.72 -3.54 -41.08
C LEU A 78 18.51 -2.32 -41.62
N ASP A 79 18.29 -1.97 -42.89
CA ASP A 79 18.95 -0.84 -43.55
C ASP A 79 18.52 0.54 -42.98
N ALA A 80 17.42 0.60 -42.25
CA ALA A 80 16.84 1.81 -41.64
C ALA A 80 16.54 1.63 -40.14
N ILE A 81 17.17 0.64 -39.50
CA ILE A 81 16.79 0.22 -38.15
C ILE A 81 16.94 1.38 -37.16
N THR A 82 15.91 1.60 -36.36
CA THR A 82 15.86 2.74 -35.44
C THR A 82 15.32 2.33 -34.08
N PRO A 83 15.79 2.93 -32.97
CA PRO A 83 15.19 2.74 -31.67
C PRO A 83 13.92 3.59 -31.53
N VAL A 84 12.90 3.00 -30.93
CA VAL A 84 11.68 3.69 -30.47
C VAL A 84 11.55 3.49 -28.97
N VAL A 85 11.40 4.59 -28.23
CA VAL A 85 11.21 4.57 -26.77
C VAL A 85 9.77 4.96 -26.46
N LEU A 86 9.01 4.01 -25.91
CA LEU A 86 7.64 4.20 -25.47
C LEU A 86 7.60 4.39 -23.97
N THR A 87 6.73 5.28 -23.49
CA THR A 87 6.34 5.33 -22.09
C THR A 87 5.15 4.41 -21.87
N ASP A 88 5.24 3.51 -20.90
CA ASP A 88 4.23 2.50 -20.63
C ASP A 88 3.30 2.92 -19.50
N THR A 89 2.02 2.55 -19.63
CA THR A 89 1.04 2.69 -18.56
C THR A 89 0.75 1.32 -17.97
N ASN A 90 1.56 0.90 -16.99
CA ASN A 90 1.32 -0.34 -16.26
C ASN A 90 0.28 -0.16 -15.14
N ARG A 91 -0.84 0.51 -15.46
CA ARG A 91 -2.00 0.69 -14.56
C ARG A 91 -3.14 -0.21 -15.03
N PRO A 92 -3.84 -0.94 -14.15
CA PRO A 92 -4.97 -1.78 -14.55
C PRO A 92 -6.13 -0.99 -15.17
N ALA A 93 -6.88 -1.62 -16.07
CA ALA A 93 -8.03 -0.99 -16.71
C ALA A 93 -9.25 -0.90 -15.77
N PRO A 94 -10.17 0.06 -16.00
CA PRO A 94 -11.44 0.13 -15.26
C PRO A 94 -12.22 -1.19 -15.30
N TYR A 95 -12.96 -1.48 -14.23
CA TYR A 95 -13.72 -2.73 -14.13
C TYR A 95 -14.70 -2.91 -15.29
N GLY A 96 -14.77 -4.14 -15.82
CA GLY A 96 -15.64 -4.47 -16.95
C GLY A 96 -15.18 -3.88 -18.29
N LYS A 97 -13.97 -3.31 -18.35
CA LYS A 97 -13.36 -2.77 -19.57
C LYS A 97 -11.89 -3.19 -19.69
N ALA A 98 -11.34 -3.22 -20.90
CA ALA A 98 -9.92 -3.32 -21.17
C ALA A 98 -9.39 -1.95 -21.61
N SER A 99 -8.17 -1.59 -21.24
CA SER A 99 -7.45 -0.43 -21.78
C SER A 99 -6.48 -0.92 -22.83
N VAL A 100 -6.64 -0.49 -24.07
CA VAL A 100 -5.86 -1.02 -25.21
C VAL A 100 -5.14 0.14 -25.87
N ARG A 101 -3.85 -0.03 -26.17
CA ARG A 101 -3.17 0.80 -27.17
C ARG A 101 -2.65 -0.06 -28.29
N VAL A 102 -2.52 0.54 -29.47
CA VAL A 102 -1.94 -0.09 -30.65
C VAL A 102 -0.67 0.64 -31.04
N VAL A 103 0.35 -0.14 -31.36
CA VAL A 103 1.66 0.34 -31.79
C VAL A 103 1.95 -0.27 -33.14
N HIS A 104 2.19 0.56 -34.16
CA HIS A 104 2.36 0.09 -35.52
C HIS A 104 3.83 0.07 -35.94
N PHE A 105 4.42 -1.12 -35.97
CA PHE A 105 5.82 -1.36 -36.32
C PHE A 105 6.00 -2.29 -37.53
N SER A 106 5.01 -2.35 -38.44
CA SER A 106 5.16 -3.05 -39.71
C SER A 106 5.61 -2.04 -40.77
N PRO A 107 6.84 -2.16 -41.29
CA PRO A 107 7.48 -1.08 -42.06
C PRO A 107 6.90 -0.88 -43.47
N ASP A 108 6.27 -1.90 -44.05
CA ASP A 108 5.71 -1.88 -45.41
C ASP A 108 4.17 -1.94 -45.42
N ALA A 109 3.54 -1.93 -44.25
CA ALA A 109 2.09 -1.82 -44.13
C ALA A 109 1.64 -0.38 -44.44
N PRO A 110 0.65 -0.18 -45.33
CA PRO A 110 -0.02 1.11 -45.44
C PRO A 110 -0.79 1.43 -44.15
N GLU A 111 -1.28 2.66 -44.04
CA GLU A 111 -2.12 3.10 -42.92
C GLU A 111 -3.31 2.16 -42.67
N VAL A 112 -3.50 1.74 -41.41
CA VAL A 112 -4.52 0.79 -40.99
C VAL A 112 -5.48 1.32 -39.93
N ASP A 113 -6.71 0.81 -39.99
CA ASP A 113 -7.72 0.95 -38.94
C ASP A 113 -7.93 -0.40 -38.24
N ILE A 114 -8.26 -0.33 -36.95
CA ILE A 114 -8.71 -1.49 -36.16
C ILE A 114 -10.22 -1.36 -35.98
N VAL A 115 -10.97 -2.28 -36.58
CA VAL A 115 -12.44 -2.24 -36.59
C VAL A 115 -13.04 -3.48 -35.93
N VAL A 116 -14.18 -3.32 -35.27
CA VAL A 116 -15.06 -4.45 -34.94
C VAL A 116 -15.84 -4.80 -36.20
N LYS A 117 -15.85 -6.09 -36.59
CA LYS A 117 -16.61 -6.57 -37.74
C LYS A 117 -18.09 -6.18 -37.60
N ASP A 118 -18.63 -5.53 -38.63
CA ASP A 118 -20.00 -5.01 -38.68
C ASP A 118 -20.32 -4.01 -37.54
N GLY A 119 -19.30 -3.39 -36.95
CA GLY A 119 -19.39 -2.50 -35.79
C GLY A 119 -18.52 -1.26 -35.91
N PRO A 120 -18.17 -0.60 -34.78
CA PRO A 120 -17.39 0.64 -34.79
C PRO A 120 -15.90 0.42 -35.09
N THR A 121 -15.26 1.48 -35.57
CA THR A 121 -13.79 1.61 -35.60
C THR A 121 -13.28 1.96 -34.20
N LEU A 122 -12.29 1.22 -33.71
CA LEU A 122 -11.68 1.41 -32.39
C LEU A 122 -10.45 2.31 -32.46
N PHE A 123 -9.64 2.13 -33.51
CA PHE A 123 -8.46 2.96 -33.79
C PHE A 123 -8.44 3.24 -35.29
N SER A 124 -8.15 4.47 -35.68
CA SER A 124 -8.15 4.89 -37.07
C SER A 124 -6.85 5.57 -37.44
N GLY A 125 -6.43 5.36 -38.67
CA GLY A 125 -5.34 6.07 -39.31
C GLY A 125 -3.98 5.83 -38.67
N LEU A 126 -3.69 4.58 -38.30
CA LEU A 126 -2.39 4.22 -37.73
C LEU A 126 -1.41 4.01 -38.88
N ALA A 127 -0.40 4.88 -38.99
CA ALA A 127 0.73 4.72 -39.90
C ALA A 127 1.93 4.06 -39.20
N PHE A 128 2.94 3.65 -39.96
CA PHE A 128 4.18 3.12 -39.39
C PHE A 128 4.81 4.12 -38.41
N GLY A 129 5.20 3.62 -37.24
CA GLY A 129 5.76 4.40 -36.13
C GLY A 129 4.72 4.96 -35.17
N ASP A 130 3.42 4.94 -35.53
CA ASP A 130 2.39 5.50 -34.67
C ASP A 130 2.15 4.66 -33.42
N VAL A 131 1.91 5.39 -32.33
CA VAL A 131 1.56 4.87 -31.02
C VAL A 131 0.25 5.52 -30.62
N SER A 132 -0.83 4.75 -30.58
CA SER A 132 -2.12 5.28 -30.14
C SER A 132 -2.08 5.66 -28.66
N GLN A 133 -3.00 6.53 -28.25
CA GLN A 133 -3.35 6.63 -26.84
C GLN A 133 -4.02 5.33 -26.38
N TYR A 134 -4.04 5.12 -25.06
CA TYR A 134 -4.82 4.02 -24.48
C TYR A 134 -6.31 4.35 -24.55
N GLU A 135 -7.06 3.51 -25.26
CA GLU A 135 -8.52 3.59 -25.35
C GLU A 135 -9.18 2.53 -24.48
N THR A 136 -10.29 2.90 -23.85
CA THR A 136 -11.00 1.98 -22.96
C THR A 136 -12.16 1.30 -23.69
N VAL A 137 -12.02 0.00 -23.94
CA VAL A 137 -12.99 -0.84 -24.66
C VAL A 137 -13.76 -1.71 -23.66
N PRO A 138 -15.08 -1.92 -23.81
CA PRO A 138 -15.80 -2.87 -22.96
C PRO A 138 -15.15 -4.26 -22.97
N ALA A 139 -15.23 -4.97 -21.84
CA ALA A 139 -14.73 -6.33 -21.78
C ALA A 139 -15.66 -7.24 -22.60
N GLY A 140 -15.06 -8.15 -23.38
CA GLY A 140 -15.84 -9.04 -24.22
C GLY A 140 -15.00 -9.76 -25.27
N THR A 141 -15.70 -10.50 -26.11
CA THR A 141 -15.13 -11.18 -27.27
C THR A 141 -15.60 -10.45 -28.52
N TYR A 142 -14.65 -10.10 -29.39
CA TYR A 142 -14.87 -9.30 -30.58
C TYR A 142 -14.29 -10.01 -31.80
N ASP A 143 -15.00 -9.95 -32.91
CA ASP A 143 -14.40 -10.23 -34.21
C ASP A 143 -13.72 -8.95 -34.70
N LEU A 144 -12.42 -8.84 -34.46
CA LEU A 144 -11.65 -7.67 -34.87
C LEU A 144 -11.06 -7.85 -36.27
N ARG A 145 -10.86 -6.74 -36.97
CA ARG A 145 -10.16 -6.71 -38.25
C ARG A 145 -9.18 -5.55 -38.27
N VAL A 146 -8.01 -5.81 -38.82
CA VAL A 146 -7.11 -4.77 -39.32
C VAL A 146 -7.50 -4.53 -40.78
N VAL A 147 -7.86 -3.30 -41.13
CA VAL A 147 -8.25 -2.92 -42.50
C VAL A 147 -7.41 -1.75 -42.99
N LEU A 148 -7.20 -1.62 -44.29
CA LEU A 148 -6.54 -0.46 -44.86
C LEU A 148 -7.43 0.78 -44.71
N SER A 149 -6.90 1.87 -44.15
CA SER A 149 -7.67 3.11 -43.94
C SER A 149 -8.10 3.75 -45.27
N SER A 150 -7.38 3.48 -46.36
CA SER A 150 -7.66 4.03 -47.69
C SER A 150 -8.91 3.49 -48.37
N ASN A 151 -9.24 2.20 -48.18
CA ASN A 151 -10.30 1.53 -48.93
C ASN A 151 -11.06 0.44 -48.16
N GLY A 152 -10.72 0.19 -46.89
CA GLY A 152 -11.37 -0.80 -46.03
C GLY A 152 -11.02 -2.25 -46.36
N ALA A 153 -10.04 -2.53 -47.22
CA ALA A 153 -9.63 -3.89 -47.52
C ALA A 153 -9.06 -4.57 -46.26
N VAL A 154 -9.46 -5.81 -46.00
CA VAL A 154 -9.03 -6.55 -44.80
C VAL A 154 -7.58 -7.00 -44.96
N VAL A 155 -6.73 -6.58 -44.03
CA VAL A 155 -5.31 -6.96 -43.92
C VAL A 155 -5.16 -8.20 -43.04
N LEU A 156 -5.86 -8.22 -41.91
CA LEU A 156 -5.82 -9.33 -40.95
C LEU A 156 -7.17 -9.49 -40.26
N ASP A 157 -7.75 -10.69 -40.35
CA ASP A 157 -8.92 -11.10 -39.56
C ASP A 157 -8.49 -11.67 -38.20
N LEU A 158 -9.11 -11.20 -37.12
CA LEU A 158 -8.86 -11.62 -35.74
C LEU A 158 -10.18 -12.04 -35.07
N PRO A 159 -10.81 -13.14 -35.54
CA PRO A 159 -12.09 -13.59 -35.01
C PRO A 159 -11.97 -14.07 -33.56
N GLY A 160 -13.00 -13.84 -32.75
CA GLY A 160 -13.05 -14.33 -31.37
C GLY A 160 -11.99 -13.71 -30.44
N THR A 161 -11.45 -12.53 -30.77
CA THR A 161 -10.47 -11.83 -29.94
C THR A 161 -11.09 -11.44 -28.60
N THR A 162 -10.56 -12.00 -27.52
CA THR A 162 -11.06 -11.70 -26.18
C THR A 162 -10.27 -10.55 -25.58
N LEU A 163 -10.98 -9.51 -25.15
CA LEU A 163 -10.46 -8.39 -24.37
C LEU A 163 -10.95 -8.54 -22.93
N PRO A 164 -10.15 -9.14 -22.02
CA PRO A 164 -10.60 -9.37 -20.66
C PRO A 164 -10.70 -8.06 -19.89
N GLY A 165 -11.78 -7.91 -19.12
CA GLY A 165 -11.95 -6.77 -18.23
C GLY A 165 -10.81 -6.67 -17.23
N GLY A 166 -10.40 -5.44 -16.95
CA GLY A 166 -9.30 -5.14 -16.05
C GLY A 166 -7.92 -5.14 -16.68
N ARG A 167 -7.75 -5.59 -17.92
CA ARG A 167 -6.41 -5.65 -18.52
C ARG A 167 -6.05 -4.38 -19.26
N THR A 168 -4.82 -3.94 -19.06
CA THR A 168 -4.16 -2.96 -19.93
C THR A 168 -3.25 -3.71 -20.89
N ILE A 169 -3.44 -3.49 -22.19
CA ILE A 169 -2.87 -4.29 -23.26
C ILE A 169 -2.21 -3.36 -24.29
N SER A 170 -0.94 -3.62 -24.58
CA SER A 170 -0.27 -3.08 -25.76
C SER A 170 -0.35 -4.10 -26.88
N VAL A 171 -0.79 -3.69 -28.06
CA VAL A 171 -0.79 -4.55 -29.25
C VAL A 171 0.20 -4.00 -30.26
N PHE A 172 1.26 -4.75 -30.54
CA PHE A 172 2.26 -4.38 -31.54
C PHE A 172 1.93 -5.03 -32.87
N ALA A 173 1.69 -4.25 -33.92
CA ALA A 173 1.60 -4.76 -35.29
C ALA A 173 3.02 -4.83 -35.88
N ILE A 174 3.50 -6.02 -36.22
CA ILE A 174 4.91 -6.30 -36.59
C ILE A 174 4.98 -7.19 -37.84
N GLY A 175 6.16 -7.25 -38.47
CA GLY A 175 6.40 -8.07 -39.66
C GLY A 175 6.03 -7.37 -40.96
N PHE A 176 6.18 -8.05 -42.09
CA PHE A 176 5.94 -7.49 -43.42
C PHE A 176 4.51 -7.73 -43.93
N ALA A 177 3.81 -6.69 -44.36
CA ALA A 177 2.49 -6.75 -44.97
C ALA A 177 2.50 -7.18 -46.45
N THR A 178 3.59 -6.94 -47.19
CA THR A 178 3.64 -7.12 -48.65
C THR A 178 4.42 -8.36 -49.11
N GLY A 179 4.37 -9.44 -48.32
CA GLY A 179 4.91 -10.75 -48.71
C GLY A 179 6.36 -11.01 -48.29
N GLY A 180 6.95 -10.13 -47.48
CA GLY A 180 8.20 -10.40 -46.77
C GLY A 180 8.04 -11.45 -45.66
N SER A 181 9.16 -11.94 -45.14
CA SER A 181 9.20 -12.87 -44.00
C SER A 181 9.99 -12.24 -42.85
N PRO A 182 9.49 -12.25 -41.61
CA PRO A 182 8.19 -12.77 -41.17
C PRO A 182 7.02 -11.92 -41.65
N GLY A 183 5.89 -12.56 -41.95
CA GLY A 183 4.69 -11.86 -42.41
C GLY A 183 4.00 -11.05 -41.31
N PHE A 184 3.09 -10.16 -41.71
CA PHE A 184 2.34 -9.29 -40.82
C PHE A 184 1.62 -10.08 -39.72
N SER A 185 1.81 -9.66 -38.48
CA SER A 185 1.22 -10.26 -37.29
C SER A 185 0.99 -9.23 -36.20
N VAL A 186 0.18 -9.59 -35.20
CA VAL A 186 -0.04 -8.78 -34.01
C VAL A 186 0.48 -9.51 -32.77
N LEU A 187 1.21 -8.78 -31.94
CA LEU A 187 1.73 -9.26 -30.66
C LEU A 187 1.00 -8.54 -29.52
N PRO A 188 -0.04 -9.15 -28.92
CA PRO A 188 -0.68 -8.60 -27.74
C PRO A 188 0.16 -8.87 -26.49
N VAL A 189 0.39 -7.83 -25.70
CA VAL A 189 1.18 -7.86 -24.48
C VAL A 189 0.35 -7.27 -23.35
N VAL A 190 0.25 -8.02 -22.25
CA VAL A 190 -0.47 -7.56 -21.07
C VAL A 190 0.47 -6.73 -20.21
N ASP A 191 0.20 -5.43 -20.13
CA ASP A 191 0.99 -4.46 -19.37
C ASP A 191 0.57 -4.42 -17.89
N ALA A 192 -0.73 -4.56 -17.64
CA ALA A 192 -1.28 -4.65 -16.30
C ALA A 192 -2.57 -5.48 -16.28
N VAL A 193 -2.88 -6.09 -15.13
CA VAL A 193 -4.10 -6.88 -14.92
C VAL A 193 -4.81 -6.37 -13.68
N SER A 194 -6.08 -5.99 -13.82
CA SER A 194 -6.94 -5.83 -12.66
C SER A 194 -7.29 -7.21 -12.16
N PRO A 195 -7.26 -7.41 -10.85
CA PRO A 195 -7.64 -8.68 -10.28
C PRO A 195 -9.11 -9.03 -10.57
N ALA A 196 -9.38 -10.32 -10.76
CA ALA A 196 -10.71 -10.82 -11.08
C ALA A 196 -11.68 -10.66 -9.90
N ARG A 197 -12.88 -10.11 -10.15
CA ARG A 197 -13.94 -9.99 -9.14
C ARG A 197 -14.85 -11.22 -9.14
N LYS A 198 -15.19 -11.76 -7.97
CA LYS A 198 -16.28 -12.75 -7.82
C LYS A 198 -17.65 -12.09 -8.09
N PRO A 199 -18.61 -12.78 -8.72
CA PRO A 199 -19.96 -12.26 -8.91
C PRO A 199 -20.61 -11.94 -7.55
N LYS A 200 -21.34 -10.82 -7.50
CA LYS A 200 -22.10 -10.36 -6.33
C LYS A 200 -23.16 -11.42 -6.00
N PRO A 201 -23.33 -11.88 -4.75
CA PRO A 201 -24.48 -12.70 -4.38
C PRO A 201 -25.77 -11.89 -4.65
N PRO A 202 -26.87 -12.55 -5.10
CA PRO A 202 -28.10 -11.85 -5.42
C PRO A 202 -28.59 -11.06 -4.22
N SER A 203 -28.96 -9.80 -4.45
CA SER A 203 -29.61 -8.96 -3.46
C SER A 203 -30.92 -9.64 -3.04
N GLY A 204 -30.94 -10.16 -1.81
CA GLY A 204 -32.16 -10.64 -1.17
C GLY A 204 -33.21 -9.52 -1.18
N GLY A 205 -34.39 -9.88 -1.67
CA GLY A 205 -35.50 -8.97 -1.92
C GLY A 205 -36.05 -8.29 -0.68
N ASP A 206 -36.87 -7.29 -0.97
CA ASP A 206 -37.64 -6.47 -0.05
C ASP A 206 -38.27 -7.27 1.09
N VAL A 207 -37.90 -6.91 2.32
CA VAL A 207 -38.74 -7.17 3.48
C VAL A 207 -39.10 -5.81 4.07
N CYS A 208 -40.31 -5.36 3.76
CA CYS A 208 -41.01 -4.27 4.44
C CYS A 208 -40.87 -4.43 5.95
N ARG A 209 -40.26 -3.46 6.62
CA ARG A 209 -40.49 -3.22 8.06
C ARG A 209 -41.44 -2.05 8.22
N VAL A 210 -42.64 -2.39 8.64
CA VAL A 210 -43.69 -1.49 9.10
C VAL A 210 -43.18 -0.75 10.33
N ALA A 211 -43.29 0.58 10.30
CA ALA A 211 -43.05 1.44 11.44
C ALA A 211 -44.23 1.31 12.42
N GLU A 212 -43.96 0.95 13.66
CA GLU A 212 -44.89 1.18 14.78
C GLU A 212 -44.28 2.16 15.76
N SER A 213 -44.85 3.37 15.72
CA SER A 213 -44.74 4.45 16.70
C SER A 213 -45.66 4.17 17.88
N ILE A 214 -45.19 4.30 19.13
CA ILE A 214 -46.03 4.42 20.34
C ILE A 214 -45.43 5.48 21.29
N PRO A 215 -46.24 6.29 22.02
CA PRO A 215 -46.05 7.74 22.13
C PRO A 215 -45.62 8.27 23.50
N VAL A 216 -45.36 9.58 23.51
CA VAL A 216 -45.09 10.48 24.63
C VAL A 216 -46.37 10.83 25.43
N ALA A 217 -46.27 10.83 26.77
CA ALA A 217 -47.08 11.64 27.70
C ALA A 217 -46.22 11.84 28.99
N ALA A 218 -45.75 13.03 29.39
CA ALA A 218 -46.38 14.28 29.84
C ALA A 218 -46.40 14.46 31.38
N ARG A 219 -45.96 15.66 31.83
CA ARG A 219 -46.15 16.41 33.13
C ARG A 219 -44.88 16.52 34.01
N ARG A 220 -44.26 17.73 34.15
CA ARG A 220 -44.57 18.89 35.05
C ARG A 220 -44.33 18.54 36.54
N GLU A 221 -43.77 19.34 37.44
CA GLU A 221 -43.10 20.66 37.51
C GLU A 221 -42.63 20.85 38.97
N SER A 222 -41.49 21.54 39.17
CA SER A 222 -41.18 22.50 40.28
C SER A 222 -40.93 22.08 41.75
N ARG A 223 -39.76 22.57 42.24
CA ARG A 223 -39.41 23.30 43.50
C ARG A 223 -39.83 22.67 44.85
N ASN A 224 -39.04 22.66 45.95
CA ASN A 224 -38.28 23.76 46.55
C ASN A 224 -37.40 23.24 47.73
N ARG A 225 -36.36 24.02 48.13
CA ARG A 225 -35.55 23.85 49.37
C ARG A 225 -36.37 24.10 50.66
N PRO A 226 -35.83 23.72 51.83
CA PRO A 226 -35.32 24.74 52.76
C PRO A 226 -34.05 24.35 53.56
N THR A 227 -33.54 25.33 54.33
CA THR A 227 -32.27 25.39 55.05
C THR A 227 -32.43 25.43 56.60
N ALA A 228 -31.45 24.81 57.29
CA ALA A 228 -30.71 25.25 58.49
C ALA A 228 -31.20 25.04 59.96
N ALA A 229 -30.17 24.70 60.78
CA ALA A 229 -29.96 24.79 62.25
C ALA A 229 -30.74 23.83 63.16
N GLY A 230 -30.22 23.23 64.24
CA GLY A 230 -28.93 23.21 64.95
C GLY A 230 -29.12 22.42 66.27
N ASP A 231 -28.02 22.06 66.96
CA ASP A 231 -27.86 21.98 68.45
C ASP A 231 -27.21 20.70 69.07
N SER A 232 -26.25 20.99 69.96
CA SER A 232 -25.55 20.32 71.10
C SER A 232 -25.48 18.78 71.33
N GLY A 233 -24.28 18.29 71.73
CA GLY A 233 -23.90 16.89 72.12
C GLY A 233 -24.31 16.42 73.53
N PRO A 234 -23.56 15.55 74.30
CA PRO A 234 -22.33 14.75 74.04
C PRO A 234 -22.40 13.24 74.52
N ARG A 235 -21.24 12.54 74.49
CA ARG A 235 -20.85 11.23 75.14
C ARG A 235 -21.13 9.94 74.35
N CYS A 236 -20.44 8.81 74.52
CA CYS A 236 -19.05 8.39 74.81
C CYS A 236 -19.02 6.86 74.56
N HIS A 237 -17.89 6.35 74.07
CA HIS A 237 -17.40 4.96 74.14
C HIS A 237 -17.97 3.87 73.23
N GLY A 238 -17.11 3.41 72.30
CA GLY A 238 -17.13 2.09 71.67
C GLY A 238 -15.81 1.85 70.92
N ARG A 239 -15.05 0.85 71.32
CA ARG A 239 -13.69 0.52 70.84
C ARG A 239 -13.69 -0.15 69.46
N ASN A 240 -12.72 0.25 68.62
CA ASN A 240 -11.98 -0.41 67.51
C ASN A 240 -12.52 -1.72 66.88
N PRO A 241 -12.33 -1.95 65.55
CA PRO A 241 -10.97 -1.94 64.97
C PRO A 241 -10.82 -1.46 63.50
N LEU A 242 -9.58 -1.11 63.13
CA LEU A 242 -9.02 -1.10 61.76
C LEU A 242 -9.64 -0.13 60.74
N LEU A 243 -9.31 1.15 60.88
CA LEU A 243 -9.21 2.01 59.70
C LEU A 243 -7.76 1.94 59.22
N ALA A 244 -7.52 1.06 58.24
CA ALA A 244 -6.49 1.33 57.27
C ALA A 244 -6.75 2.76 56.75
N SER A 245 -5.76 3.62 56.87
CA SER A 245 -5.76 4.92 56.23
C SER A 245 -6.17 4.73 54.75
N PRO A 246 -6.98 5.63 54.16
CA PRO A 246 -7.21 5.57 52.72
C PRO A 246 -5.86 5.54 52.02
N PRO A 247 -5.69 4.77 50.93
CA PRO A 247 -4.45 4.79 50.18
C PRO A 247 -4.15 6.24 49.81
N ILE A 248 -2.90 6.61 50.05
CA ILE A 248 -2.29 7.89 49.73
C ILE A 248 -2.72 8.27 48.31
N ALA A 249 -3.19 9.50 48.12
CA ALA A 249 -3.51 10.04 46.80
C ALA A 249 -2.34 9.72 45.85
N GLY A 250 -2.55 8.78 44.95
CA GLY A 250 -1.53 8.37 44.00
C GLY A 250 -1.27 9.54 43.07
N ASP A 251 0.01 9.86 42.87
CA ASP A 251 0.42 10.91 41.94
C ASP A 251 -0.15 10.62 40.55
N MET A 252 -0.64 11.66 39.87
CA MET A 252 -1.10 11.57 38.48
C MET A 252 0.03 11.03 37.60
N VAL A 253 -0.19 9.89 36.96
CA VAL A 253 0.76 9.30 36.02
C VAL A 253 0.40 9.72 34.61
N ARG A 254 1.39 10.19 33.86
CA ARG A 254 1.25 10.56 32.45
C ARG A 254 2.14 9.68 31.58
N VAL A 255 1.53 8.95 30.65
CA VAL A 255 2.22 8.12 29.66
C VAL A 255 2.04 8.76 28.28
N SER A 256 3.16 8.92 27.56
CA SER A 256 3.18 9.39 26.18
C SER A 256 3.82 8.34 25.28
N THR A 257 3.34 8.25 24.05
CA THR A 257 3.84 7.31 23.05
C THR A 257 3.51 7.84 21.66
N GLY A 258 4.47 7.73 20.75
CA GLY A 258 4.30 8.25 19.40
C GLY A 258 3.53 7.32 18.46
N ALA A 259 3.16 7.87 17.31
CA ALA A 259 2.65 7.08 16.19
C ALA A 259 3.69 6.05 15.70
N ARG A 260 3.26 5.14 14.82
CA ARG A 260 4.19 4.36 14.00
C ARG A 260 3.73 4.29 12.56
N ILE A 261 4.70 4.18 11.67
CA ILE A 261 4.48 3.78 10.28
C ILE A 261 4.65 2.27 10.18
N HIS A 262 3.76 1.62 9.44
CA HIS A 262 3.91 0.22 9.06
C HIS A 262 4.10 0.15 7.54
N PHE A 263 5.30 -0.23 7.11
CA PHE A 263 5.70 -0.22 5.71
C PHE A 263 5.15 -1.41 4.90
N GLY A 264 4.61 -2.42 5.59
CA GLY A 264 4.04 -3.61 4.97
C GLY A 264 4.44 -4.91 5.65
N PHE A 265 3.86 -6.01 5.17
CA PHE A 265 4.18 -7.35 5.60
C PHE A 265 5.32 -7.97 4.78
N LEU A 266 5.99 -8.97 5.37
CA LEU A 266 7.04 -9.75 4.73
C LEU A 266 6.45 -10.86 3.86
N ASN A 267 5.40 -11.52 4.33
CA ASN A 267 4.72 -12.59 3.61
C ASN A 267 3.23 -12.66 3.97
N LEU A 268 2.36 -12.79 2.97
CA LEU A 268 0.95 -13.11 3.17
C LEU A 268 0.55 -14.48 2.59
N SER A 269 1.47 -15.19 1.95
CA SER A 269 1.19 -16.48 1.33
C SER A 269 1.30 -17.63 2.33
N LEU A 270 0.31 -18.52 2.31
CA LEU A 270 0.34 -19.77 3.10
C LEU A 270 1.37 -20.79 2.56
N ALA A 271 2.01 -20.52 1.42
CA ALA A 271 3.02 -21.40 0.83
C ALA A 271 4.44 -21.24 1.43
N ARG A 272 4.58 -20.46 2.52
CA ARG A 272 5.84 -20.23 3.24
C ARG A 272 5.62 -20.50 4.73
N ASP A 273 6.69 -20.81 5.46
CA ASP A 273 6.61 -21.28 6.86
C ASP A 273 6.14 -20.21 7.87
N ARG A 274 6.27 -18.93 7.49
CA ARG A 274 5.90 -17.80 8.35
C ARG A 274 4.94 -16.89 7.63
N LEU A 275 3.81 -16.59 8.26
CA LEU A 275 2.81 -15.64 7.80
C LEU A 275 2.99 -14.30 8.50
N TYR A 276 2.63 -13.23 7.80
CA TYR A 276 2.82 -11.85 8.18
C TYR A 276 4.31 -11.47 8.26
N GLY A 277 4.80 -11.12 9.44
CA GLY A 277 6.07 -10.41 9.59
C GLY A 277 5.89 -8.97 9.15
N GLY A 278 6.16 -8.00 10.00
CA GLY A 278 5.97 -6.59 9.70
C GLY A 278 7.27 -5.81 9.67
N VAL A 279 7.34 -4.78 8.84
CA VAL A 279 8.36 -3.73 8.91
C VAL A 279 7.70 -2.43 9.35
N GLY A 280 8.28 -1.72 10.30
CA GLY A 280 7.79 -0.40 10.69
C GLY A 280 8.79 0.42 11.48
N VAL A 281 8.42 1.66 11.77
CA VAL A 281 9.24 2.61 12.52
C VAL A 281 8.39 3.41 13.50
N ALA A 282 8.90 3.61 14.71
CA ALA A 282 8.29 4.51 15.67
C ALA A 282 8.55 5.98 15.28
N LEU A 283 7.58 6.84 15.55
CA LEU A 283 7.69 8.28 15.36
C LEU A 283 7.68 8.99 16.70
N ASP A 284 8.29 10.17 16.79
CA ASP A 284 8.21 11.01 18.00
C ASP A 284 6.89 11.77 18.08
N GLU A 285 6.37 12.23 16.93
CA GLU A 285 5.08 12.90 16.77
C GLU A 285 4.36 12.34 15.52
N PRO A 286 3.01 12.40 15.46
CA PRO A 286 2.10 12.80 16.54
C PRO A 286 2.05 11.79 17.70
N GLN A 287 1.68 12.26 18.89
CA GLN A 287 1.62 11.43 20.11
C GLN A 287 0.21 11.07 20.60
N VAL A 288 0.10 9.92 21.25
CA VAL A 288 -0.95 9.60 22.23
C VAL A 288 -0.44 9.98 23.62
N VAL A 289 -1.26 10.68 24.39
CA VAL A 289 -0.95 11.06 25.77
C VAL A 289 -2.12 10.72 26.67
N ILE A 290 -1.86 9.87 27.67
CA ILE A 290 -2.84 9.37 28.63
C ILE A 290 -2.39 9.77 30.03
N ALA A 291 -3.29 10.38 30.79
CA ALA A 291 -3.09 10.60 32.22
C ALA A 291 -4.04 9.71 33.03
N ALA A 292 -3.54 9.12 34.10
CA ALA A 292 -4.28 8.20 34.96
C ALA A 292 -4.01 8.46 36.44
N GLU A 293 -5.04 8.30 37.27
CA GLU A 293 -4.99 8.37 38.73
C GLU A 293 -5.77 7.20 39.34
N PRO A 294 -5.35 6.66 40.50
CA PRO A 294 -6.15 5.68 41.24
C PRO A 294 -7.56 6.20 41.54
N ALA A 295 -8.56 5.35 41.36
CA ALA A 295 -9.94 5.66 41.72
C ALA A 295 -10.66 4.42 42.26
N ALA A 296 -11.80 4.61 42.91
CA ALA A 296 -12.61 3.51 43.41
C ALA A 296 -13.37 2.74 42.29
N ASP A 297 -13.51 3.34 41.11
CA ASP A 297 -14.21 2.79 39.95
C ASP A 297 -13.52 3.25 38.67
N VAL A 298 -13.82 2.61 37.53
CA VAL A 298 -13.32 3.07 36.22
C VAL A 298 -14.05 4.32 35.75
N ARG A 299 -13.31 5.40 35.53
CA ARG A 299 -13.81 6.67 34.99
C ARG A 299 -13.01 7.04 33.77
N CYS A 300 -13.69 7.18 32.62
CA CYS A 300 -13.07 7.71 31.41
C CYS A 300 -14.15 8.27 30.50
N ARG A 301 -13.96 9.49 30.01
CA ARG A 301 -14.89 10.14 29.07
C ARG A 301 -14.72 9.68 27.63
N HIS A 302 -13.53 9.21 27.27
CA HIS A 302 -13.22 8.80 25.90
C HIS A 302 -13.64 7.33 25.68
N PRO A 303 -14.62 7.04 24.80
CA PRO A 303 -15.27 5.72 24.75
C PRO A 303 -14.32 4.53 24.57
N ALA A 304 -13.39 4.59 23.61
CA ALA A 304 -12.46 3.47 23.40
C ALA A 304 -11.38 3.37 24.48
N ALA A 305 -11.03 4.49 25.13
CA ALA A 305 -10.05 4.45 26.22
C ALA A 305 -10.70 3.87 27.49
N ARG A 306 -12.00 4.09 27.67
CA ARG A 306 -12.79 3.47 28.72
C ARG A 306 -12.81 1.95 28.60
N GLU A 307 -13.09 1.41 27.41
CA GLU A 307 -13.06 -0.04 27.17
C GLU A 307 -11.69 -0.64 27.52
N TYR A 308 -10.60 0.01 27.09
CA TYR A 308 -9.25 -0.43 27.47
C TYR A 308 -8.93 -0.25 28.95
N ALA A 309 -9.48 0.76 29.61
CA ALA A 309 -9.29 0.97 31.04
C ALA A 309 -10.01 -0.10 31.86
N GLU A 310 -11.24 -0.46 31.49
CA GLU A 310 -12.00 -1.57 32.08
C GLU A 310 -11.21 -2.90 31.92
N GLN A 311 -10.73 -3.20 30.71
CA GLN A 311 -9.86 -4.37 30.47
C GLN A 311 -8.57 -4.34 31.29
N ALA A 312 -7.88 -3.19 31.35
CA ALA A 312 -6.63 -3.06 32.11
C ALA A 312 -6.85 -3.27 33.61
N VAL A 313 -7.95 -2.74 34.16
CA VAL A 313 -8.32 -2.91 35.57
C VAL A 313 -8.55 -4.39 35.90
N ASP A 314 -9.29 -5.10 35.04
CA ASP A 314 -9.51 -6.54 35.18
C ASP A 314 -8.20 -7.34 35.08
N LEU A 315 -7.36 -7.06 34.08
CA LEU A 315 -6.10 -7.77 33.85
C LEU A 315 -5.07 -7.55 34.97
N LEU A 316 -5.06 -6.37 35.59
CA LEU A 316 -4.12 -6.01 36.66
C LEU A 316 -4.66 -6.36 38.06
N GLY A 317 -5.96 -6.66 38.16
CA GLY A 317 -6.65 -6.98 39.41
C GLY A 317 -6.65 -5.79 40.38
N VAL A 318 -7.05 -4.62 39.91
CA VAL A 318 -7.14 -3.37 40.71
C VAL A 318 -8.59 -2.90 40.82
N ASP A 319 -8.88 -1.98 41.75
CA ASP A 319 -10.27 -1.58 42.03
C ASP A 319 -10.84 -0.63 40.97
N GLY A 320 -10.05 0.34 40.53
CA GLY A 320 -10.50 1.37 39.60
C GLY A 320 -9.43 2.41 39.27
N VAL A 321 -9.76 3.27 38.31
CA VAL A 321 -8.83 4.26 37.76
C VAL A 321 -9.62 5.39 37.08
N ASP A 322 -9.19 6.63 37.25
CA ASP A 322 -9.64 7.76 36.45
C ASP A 322 -8.64 8.01 35.31
N VAL A 323 -9.09 7.83 34.07
CA VAL A 323 -8.26 7.94 32.86
C VAL A 323 -8.76 9.10 32.01
N SER A 324 -7.84 10.01 31.70
CA SER A 324 -8.05 11.11 30.76
C SER A 324 -7.16 10.96 29.52
N VAL A 325 -7.77 11.17 28.35
CA VAL A 325 -7.07 11.18 27.06
C VAL A 325 -6.77 12.62 26.72
N GLU A 326 -5.50 13.00 26.78
CA GLU A 326 -5.06 14.37 26.48
C GLU A 326 -4.74 14.57 25.00
N ARG A 327 -4.13 13.57 24.37
CA ARG A 327 -3.84 13.53 22.94
C ARG A 327 -4.11 12.14 22.39
N THR A 328 -4.57 12.08 21.14
CA THR A 328 -4.86 10.83 20.44
C THR A 328 -4.49 10.94 18.97
N LEU A 329 -4.42 9.79 18.31
CA LEU A 329 -4.14 9.69 16.88
C LEU A 329 -5.44 9.55 16.08
N PRO A 330 -5.47 10.05 14.83
CA PRO A 330 -6.59 9.82 13.92
C PRO A 330 -6.89 8.31 13.80
N ARG A 331 -8.17 7.94 13.98
CA ARG A 331 -8.56 6.54 13.99
C ARG A 331 -8.45 5.94 12.60
N HIS A 332 -7.86 4.74 12.52
CA HIS A 332 -7.75 3.97 11.27
C HIS A 332 -7.05 4.75 10.14
N ALA A 333 -6.18 5.70 10.51
CA ALA A 333 -5.41 6.50 9.57
C ALA A 333 -4.13 5.81 9.08
N GLY A 334 -3.75 4.67 9.68
CA GLY A 334 -2.47 3.99 9.37
C GLY A 334 -1.34 4.33 10.34
N LEU A 335 -1.62 5.08 11.41
CA LEU A 335 -0.63 5.49 12.43
C LEU A 335 -0.63 4.60 13.69
N GLY A 336 -1.36 3.49 13.65
CA GLY A 336 -1.48 2.55 14.77
C GLY A 336 -2.28 3.07 15.98
N SER A 337 -3.22 4.00 15.78
CA SER A 337 -4.01 4.61 16.85
C SER A 337 -4.56 3.60 17.88
N GLY A 338 -5.11 2.47 17.44
CA GLY A 338 -5.68 1.44 18.33
C GLY A 338 -4.66 0.81 19.26
N THR A 339 -3.54 0.29 18.73
CA THR A 339 -2.49 -0.34 19.54
C THR A 339 -1.84 0.66 20.49
N GLN A 340 -1.60 1.90 20.05
CA GLN A 340 -0.93 2.84 20.94
C GLN A 340 -1.83 3.38 22.04
N LEU A 341 -3.12 3.60 21.75
CA LEU A 341 -4.08 3.94 22.77
C LEU A 341 -4.23 2.81 23.80
N ALA A 342 -4.39 1.56 23.35
CA ALA A 342 -4.57 0.42 24.24
C ALA A 342 -3.37 0.22 25.19
N LEU A 343 -2.16 0.25 24.65
CA LEU A 343 -0.94 0.02 25.44
C LEU A 343 -0.59 1.22 26.33
N ALA A 344 -0.87 2.45 25.89
CA ALA A 344 -0.72 3.64 26.73
C ALA A 344 -1.66 3.61 27.92
N VAL A 345 -2.94 3.24 27.71
CA VAL A 345 -3.91 3.05 28.80
C VAL A 345 -3.46 1.95 29.75
N LEU A 346 -3.10 0.76 29.24
CA LEU A 346 -2.60 -0.34 30.08
C LEU A 346 -1.42 0.10 30.96
N ARG A 347 -0.45 0.81 30.38
CA ARG A 347 0.73 1.29 31.13
C ARG A 347 0.42 2.42 32.09
N SER A 348 -0.48 3.34 31.75
CA SER A 348 -0.88 4.40 32.66
C SER A 348 -1.64 3.85 33.86
N VAL A 349 -2.55 2.87 33.64
CA VAL A 349 -3.29 2.21 34.73
C VAL A 349 -2.34 1.43 35.63
N ALA A 350 -1.43 0.63 35.06
CA ALA A 350 -0.46 -0.14 35.82
C ALA A 350 0.42 0.77 36.70
N ALA A 351 1.00 1.82 36.11
CA ALA A 351 1.85 2.75 36.84
C ALA A 351 1.07 3.58 37.88
N ALA A 352 -0.15 4.03 37.59
CA ALA A 352 -0.98 4.76 38.55
C ALA A 352 -1.33 3.92 39.78
N THR A 353 -1.50 2.60 39.60
CA THR A 353 -1.92 1.66 40.65
C THR A 353 -0.76 0.87 41.27
N ASP A 354 0.48 1.27 41.01
CA ASP A 354 1.70 0.59 41.50
C ASP A 354 1.74 -0.91 41.13
N ARG A 355 1.32 -1.23 39.90
CA ARG A 355 1.37 -2.56 39.30
C ARG A 355 2.38 -2.58 38.16
N GLU A 356 2.98 -3.74 37.94
CA GLU A 356 3.78 -3.98 36.75
C GLU A 356 2.90 -4.53 35.62
N ALA A 357 3.15 -4.04 34.40
CA ALA A 357 2.50 -4.56 33.20
C ALA A 357 3.57 -4.98 32.17
N ASP A 358 3.66 -6.29 31.95
CA ASP A 358 4.36 -6.86 30.79
C ASP A 358 3.50 -6.60 29.55
N VAL A 359 3.84 -5.51 28.85
CA VAL A 359 3.13 -5.01 27.67
C VAL A 359 2.99 -6.09 26.61
N ARG A 360 4.07 -6.81 26.32
CA ARG A 360 4.09 -7.81 25.26
C ARG A 360 3.26 -9.02 25.61
N ARG A 361 3.27 -9.44 26.87
CA ARG A 361 2.42 -10.54 27.35
C ARG A 361 0.94 -10.17 27.38
N LEU A 362 0.60 -8.93 27.75
CA LEU A 362 -0.79 -8.48 27.92
C LEU A 362 -1.39 -7.88 26.64
N ALA A 363 -0.58 -7.50 25.65
CA ALA A 363 -1.06 -6.97 24.38
C ALA A 363 -2.11 -7.87 23.68
N PRO A 364 -1.99 -9.21 23.65
CA PRO A 364 -3.00 -10.11 23.09
C PRO A 364 -4.36 -10.00 23.79
N GLU A 365 -4.38 -9.90 25.13
CA GLU A 365 -5.60 -9.71 25.92
C GLU A 365 -6.30 -8.38 25.61
N MET A 366 -5.51 -7.37 25.23
CA MET A 366 -6.00 -6.08 24.75
C MET A 366 -6.41 -6.10 23.26
N GLY A 367 -6.42 -7.28 22.62
CA GLY A 367 -6.71 -7.47 21.19
C GLY A 367 -5.61 -6.93 20.26
N ARG A 368 -4.35 -6.88 20.71
CA ARG A 368 -3.20 -6.34 19.96
C ARG A 368 -2.14 -7.38 19.63
N GLY A 369 -1.41 -7.14 18.54
CA GLY A 369 -0.28 -7.97 18.13
C GLY A 369 -0.65 -9.31 17.48
N GLY A 370 -1.89 -9.49 17.02
CA GLY A 370 -2.35 -10.76 16.43
C GLY A 370 -1.92 -11.03 14.99
N ARG A 371 -1.37 -10.03 14.29
CA ARG A 371 -0.81 -10.19 12.93
C ARG A 371 0.64 -9.72 12.85
N SER A 372 0.88 -8.50 13.29
CA SER A 372 2.21 -7.87 13.33
C SER A 372 2.52 -7.43 14.76
N GLY A 373 3.77 -7.66 15.15
CA GLY A 373 4.35 -7.21 16.42
C GLY A 373 4.89 -5.78 16.36
N VAL A 374 4.99 -5.15 15.19
CA VAL A 374 5.55 -3.79 15.00
C VAL A 374 4.95 -2.78 15.98
N GLY A 375 3.62 -2.72 16.12
CA GLY A 375 2.97 -1.73 16.98
C GLY A 375 3.25 -1.92 18.49
N VAL A 376 3.50 -3.16 18.92
CA VAL A 376 3.89 -3.48 20.31
C VAL A 376 5.38 -3.20 20.48
N ALA A 377 6.21 -3.65 19.55
CA ALA A 377 7.65 -3.48 19.62
C ALA A 377 8.12 -2.01 19.55
N THR A 378 7.43 -1.19 18.76
CA THR A 378 7.66 0.27 18.69
C THR A 378 7.21 0.99 19.96
N PHE A 379 6.12 0.54 20.59
CA PHE A 379 5.71 1.05 21.90
C PHE A 379 6.73 0.74 23.00
N GLU A 380 7.30 -0.48 23.00
CA GLU A 380 8.25 -0.92 24.03
C GLU A 380 9.57 -0.16 24.00
N ALA A 381 10.12 0.12 22.81
CA ALA A 381 11.49 0.59 22.68
C ALA A 381 11.79 1.43 21.42
N GLY A 382 10.78 1.93 20.69
CA GLY A 382 11.00 2.81 19.55
C GLY A 382 11.76 2.20 18.36
N GLY A 383 12.38 3.04 17.54
CA GLY A 383 13.26 2.62 16.44
C GLY A 383 12.57 1.94 15.24
N ALA A 384 13.39 1.42 14.33
CA ALA A 384 12.96 0.64 13.17
C ALA A 384 12.92 -0.86 13.53
N VAL A 385 11.80 -1.51 13.26
CA VAL A 385 11.51 -2.88 13.71
C VAL A 385 11.13 -3.77 12.53
N LEU A 386 11.70 -4.97 12.54
CA LEU A 386 11.27 -6.13 11.77
C LEU A 386 10.72 -7.18 12.73
N ASP A 387 9.44 -7.56 12.61
CA ASP A 387 8.88 -8.66 13.37
C ASP A 387 8.84 -9.97 12.56
N ALA A 388 8.89 -11.10 13.26
CA ALA A 388 8.98 -12.41 12.65
C ALA A 388 7.62 -12.96 12.17
N GLY A 389 6.50 -12.29 12.40
CA GLY A 389 5.17 -12.84 12.14
C GLY A 389 4.88 -14.11 12.93
N HIS A 390 4.02 -14.98 12.39
CA HIS A 390 3.57 -16.21 13.03
C HIS A 390 3.90 -17.45 12.18
N PRO A 391 4.07 -18.64 12.78
CA PRO A 391 4.13 -19.88 12.02
C PRO A 391 2.84 -20.11 11.23
N THR A 392 2.95 -20.40 9.94
CA THR A 392 1.80 -20.61 9.05
C THR A 392 0.92 -21.78 9.48
N ALA A 393 1.51 -22.83 10.07
CA ALA A 393 0.77 -23.98 10.60
C ALA A 393 -0.29 -23.63 11.68
N ARG A 394 -0.24 -22.42 12.24
CA ARG A 394 -1.22 -21.94 13.23
C ARG A 394 -2.40 -21.20 12.58
N PHE A 395 -2.37 -20.95 11.28
CA PHE A 395 -3.47 -20.27 10.58
C PHE A 395 -4.57 -21.25 10.19
N THR A 396 -5.71 -21.10 10.86
CA THR A 396 -7.01 -21.61 10.40
C THR A 396 -7.78 -20.47 9.72
N THR A 397 -8.88 -20.77 9.02
CA THR A 397 -9.70 -19.76 8.35
C THR A 397 -10.42 -18.83 9.34
N ASP A 398 -10.60 -19.25 10.59
CA ASP A 398 -11.30 -18.47 11.62
C ASP A 398 -10.34 -17.58 12.41
N ARG A 399 -10.83 -16.43 12.86
CA ARG A 399 -10.02 -15.57 13.72
C ARG A 399 -9.83 -16.23 15.09
N PRO A 400 -8.59 -16.31 15.59
CA PRO A 400 -8.32 -16.75 16.95
C PRO A 400 -8.97 -15.80 17.98
N GLU A 401 -9.46 -16.36 19.09
CA GLU A 401 -9.95 -15.57 20.22
C GLU A 401 -8.87 -14.60 20.71
N ASP A 402 -9.27 -13.40 21.13
CA ASP A 402 -8.34 -12.43 21.71
C ASP A 402 -7.61 -13.06 22.91
N GLY A 403 -6.31 -12.85 23.01
CA GLY A 403 -5.44 -13.54 24.00
C GLY A 403 -4.83 -14.87 23.54
N SER A 404 -5.38 -15.55 22.53
CA SER A 404 -4.90 -16.89 22.13
C SER A 404 -3.61 -16.90 21.28
N TRP A 405 -3.08 -15.72 20.92
CA TRP A 405 -1.81 -15.58 20.22
C TRP A 405 -0.71 -15.00 21.10
N SER A 406 0.54 -15.26 20.72
CA SER A 406 1.71 -14.53 21.23
C SER A 406 2.07 -13.44 20.23
N VAL A 407 2.39 -12.24 20.74
CA VAL A 407 2.91 -11.15 19.90
C VAL A 407 4.16 -11.63 19.15
N PRO A 408 4.25 -11.43 17.82
CA PRO A 408 5.42 -11.78 17.04
C PRO A 408 6.72 -11.26 17.67
N ALA A 409 7.73 -12.15 17.72
CA ALA A 409 9.06 -11.79 18.17
C ALA A 409 9.69 -10.75 17.23
N VAL A 410 10.50 -9.86 17.79
CA VAL A 410 11.29 -8.91 17.01
C VAL A 410 12.47 -9.67 16.41
N ALA A 411 12.50 -9.78 15.08
CA ALA A 411 13.60 -10.42 14.35
C ALA A 411 14.81 -9.48 14.24
N ALA A 412 14.58 -8.18 14.04
CA ALA A 412 15.61 -7.16 14.03
C ALA A 412 15.07 -5.83 14.57
N ARG A 413 15.94 -5.07 15.24
CA ARG A 413 15.69 -3.69 15.65
C ARG A 413 16.93 -2.86 15.35
N HIS A 414 16.72 -1.68 14.79
CA HIS A 414 17.76 -0.69 14.57
C HIS A 414 17.33 0.65 15.16
N GLU A 415 18.29 1.37 15.72
CA GLU A 415 18.11 2.79 16.01
C GLU A 415 17.97 3.55 14.68
N VAL A 416 17.12 4.57 14.70
CA VAL A 416 16.94 5.46 13.55
C VAL A 416 17.80 6.69 13.82
N PRO A 417 18.71 7.08 12.91
CA PRO A 417 19.56 8.24 13.14
C PRO A 417 18.75 9.54 13.32
N ASP A 418 19.16 10.40 14.26
CA ASP A 418 18.47 11.64 14.65
C ASP A 418 18.24 12.65 13.50
N ARG A 419 18.97 12.51 12.39
CA ARG A 419 18.80 13.34 11.20
C ARG A 419 17.70 12.85 10.27
N TRP A 420 17.18 11.63 10.43
CA TRP A 420 16.11 11.12 9.57
C TRP A 420 14.78 11.76 9.95
N ARG A 421 13.95 12.00 8.95
CA ARG A 421 12.62 12.60 9.11
C ARG A 421 11.60 11.83 8.30
N PHE A 422 10.36 11.81 8.76
CA PHE A 422 9.28 11.09 8.10
C PHE A 422 8.13 12.04 7.83
N LEU A 423 8.01 12.47 6.59
CA LEU A 423 6.86 13.23 6.12
C LEU A 423 5.59 12.37 6.26
N LEU A 424 4.55 12.94 6.85
CA LEU A 424 3.21 12.38 6.91
C LEU A 424 2.25 13.28 6.15
N VAL A 425 1.64 12.75 5.11
CA VAL A 425 0.52 13.37 4.39
C VAL A 425 -0.73 12.58 4.71
N VAL A 426 -1.64 13.19 5.47
CA VAL A 426 -2.89 12.57 5.90
C VAL A 426 -4.04 13.26 5.14
N PRO A 427 -4.53 12.67 4.04
CA PRO A 427 -5.67 13.23 3.31
C PRO A 427 -6.96 13.07 4.09
N ASP A 428 -7.88 14.03 3.90
CA ASP A 428 -9.26 13.97 4.35
C ASP A 428 -10.06 12.99 3.46
N ALA A 429 -9.72 11.72 3.61
CA ALA A 429 -10.33 10.60 2.91
C ALA A 429 -10.95 9.62 3.92
N ASP A 430 -11.82 8.74 3.43
CA ASP A 430 -12.42 7.71 4.27
C ASP A 430 -11.34 6.94 5.05
N PRO A 431 -11.59 6.57 6.32
CA PRO A 431 -10.65 5.79 7.10
C PRO A 431 -10.37 4.43 6.45
N GLY A 432 -9.23 3.84 6.79
CA GLY A 432 -8.91 2.47 6.39
C GLY A 432 -9.95 1.46 6.90
N ARG A 433 -10.06 0.32 6.22
CA ARG A 433 -10.91 -0.79 6.69
C ARG A 433 -10.48 -1.20 8.09
N ASN A 434 -11.46 -1.45 8.95
CA ASN A 434 -11.25 -1.87 10.33
C ASN A 434 -12.28 -2.91 10.76
N GLY A 435 -11.99 -3.61 11.85
CA GLY A 435 -12.91 -4.59 12.45
C GLY A 435 -13.23 -5.76 11.51
N ALA A 436 -14.49 -6.19 11.48
CA ALA A 436 -14.92 -7.36 10.70
C ALA A 436 -14.70 -7.20 9.19
N ALA A 437 -14.82 -5.97 8.67
CA ALA A 437 -14.56 -5.69 7.25
C ALA A 437 -13.08 -5.92 6.90
N GLU A 438 -12.16 -5.39 7.72
CA GLU A 438 -10.72 -5.62 7.57
C GLU A 438 -10.37 -7.11 7.67
N GLU A 439 -11.00 -7.82 8.60
CA GLU A 439 -10.77 -9.25 8.82
C GLU A 439 -11.16 -10.10 7.61
N SER A 440 -12.34 -9.86 7.05
CA SER A 440 -12.80 -10.56 5.85
C SER A 440 -11.89 -10.32 4.65
N SER A 441 -11.42 -9.07 4.47
CA SER A 441 -10.48 -8.72 3.41
C SER A 441 -9.10 -9.34 3.63
N MET A 442 -8.58 -9.32 4.86
CA MET A 442 -7.29 -9.93 5.16
C MET A 442 -7.30 -11.44 4.96
N ARG A 443 -8.42 -12.13 5.28
CA ARG A 443 -8.60 -13.55 4.95
C ARG A 443 -8.54 -13.78 3.44
N SER A 444 -9.32 -13.00 2.68
CA SER A 444 -9.36 -13.04 1.21
C SER A 444 -7.97 -12.82 0.59
N VAL A 445 -7.19 -11.89 1.14
CA VAL A 445 -5.81 -11.59 0.71
C VAL A 445 -4.89 -12.77 1.00
N VAL A 446 -4.88 -13.29 2.23
CA VAL A 446 -4.01 -14.42 2.61
C VAL A 446 -4.30 -15.67 1.77
N GLU A 447 -5.58 -15.94 1.47
CA GLU A 447 -5.98 -17.08 0.63
C GLU A 447 -5.46 -16.99 -0.81
N ARG A 448 -5.21 -15.78 -1.33
CA ARG A 448 -4.80 -15.54 -2.74
C ARG A 448 -3.38 -15.01 -2.88
N ALA A 449 -2.69 -14.76 -1.77
CA ALA A 449 -1.40 -14.11 -1.78
C ALA A 449 -0.36 -14.94 -2.54
N ASP A 450 0.19 -14.35 -3.60
CA ASP A 450 1.29 -14.92 -4.34
C ASP A 450 2.55 -15.01 -3.45
N ALA A 451 3.20 -16.17 -3.49
CA ALA A 451 4.39 -16.44 -2.70
C ALA A 451 5.63 -15.72 -3.25
N GLN A 452 5.69 -15.48 -4.57
CA GLN A 452 6.85 -14.81 -5.17
C GLN A 452 6.97 -13.37 -4.70
N THR A 453 5.85 -12.67 -4.47
CA THR A 453 5.85 -11.35 -3.83
C THR A 453 6.57 -11.37 -2.48
N GLY A 454 6.31 -12.38 -1.64
CA GLY A 454 6.97 -12.54 -0.34
C GLY A 454 8.47 -12.81 -0.48
N ASP A 455 8.87 -13.66 -1.43
CA ASP A 455 10.28 -13.96 -1.71
C ASP A 455 11.05 -12.72 -2.19
N ARG A 456 10.41 -11.89 -3.03
CA ARG A 456 10.97 -10.62 -3.50
C ARG A 456 11.13 -9.62 -2.34
N ILE A 457 10.12 -9.50 -1.48
CA ILE A 457 10.20 -8.65 -0.28
C ILE A 457 11.33 -9.10 0.64
N ALA A 458 11.47 -10.41 0.89
CA ALA A 458 12.56 -10.95 1.70
C ALA A 458 13.94 -10.59 1.10
N GLY A 459 14.07 -10.65 -0.23
CA GLY A 459 15.27 -10.21 -0.94
C GLY A 459 15.57 -8.72 -0.77
N ILE A 460 14.56 -7.84 -0.82
CA ILE A 460 14.73 -6.40 -0.58
C ILE A 460 15.10 -6.13 0.87
N VAL A 461 14.44 -6.78 1.83
CA VAL A 461 14.70 -6.58 3.25
C VAL A 461 16.14 -6.95 3.60
N THR A 462 16.59 -8.12 3.17
CA THR A 462 17.91 -8.65 3.50
C THR A 462 19.06 -7.93 2.78
N ARG A 463 18.88 -7.58 1.50
CA ARG A 463 19.96 -7.00 0.67
C ARG A 463 19.95 -5.48 0.57
N ARG A 464 18.85 -4.81 0.94
CA ARG A 464 18.72 -3.34 0.81
C ARG A 464 18.31 -2.68 2.13
N LEU A 465 17.17 -3.07 2.71
CA LEU A 465 16.61 -2.38 3.88
C LEU A 465 17.50 -2.51 5.13
N LEU A 466 17.89 -3.73 5.51
CA LEU A 466 18.74 -3.95 6.69
C LEU A 466 20.14 -3.31 6.54
N PRO A 467 20.83 -3.43 5.39
CA PRO A 467 22.06 -2.66 5.14
C PRO A 467 21.87 -1.15 5.25
N ALA A 468 20.78 -0.60 4.70
CA ALA A 468 20.52 0.84 4.78
C ALA A 468 20.33 1.34 6.22
N LEU A 469 19.66 0.55 7.07
CA LEU A 469 19.54 0.82 8.50
C LEU A 469 20.89 0.73 9.22
N ALA A 470 21.68 -0.31 8.94
CA ALA A 470 22.99 -0.51 9.55
C ALA A 470 23.99 0.60 9.19
N GLU A 471 23.89 1.15 7.98
CA GLU A 471 24.77 2.19 7.47
C GLU A 471 24.21 3.61 7.66
N GLY A 472 22.99 3.75 8.19
CA GLY A 472 22.38 5.04 8.49
C GLY A 472 22.07 5.90 7.24
N SER A 473 21.72 5.27 6.11
CA SER A 473 21.37 5.92 4.84
C SER A 473 19.86 6.05 4.66
N ALA A 474 19.31 7.26 4.91
CA ALA A 474 17.88 7.55 4.74
C ALA A 474 17.44 7.32 3.30
N GLU A 475 18.29 7.67 2.33
CA GLU A 475 18.01 7.52 0.92
C GLU A 475 17.76 6.05 0.53
N ARG A 476 18.75 5.19 0.80
CA ARG A 476 18.66 3.76 0.51
C ARG A 476 17.55 3.06 1.30
N PHE A 477 17.25 3.57 2.50
CA PHE A 477 16.12 3.09 3.29
C PHE A 477 14.80 3.44 2.63
N GLY A 478 14.62 4.70 2.22
CA GLY A 478 13.47 5.21 1.47
C GLY A 478 13.17 4.37 0.24
N GLU A 479 14.17 4.16 -0.62
CA GLU A 479 14.02 3.36 -1.83
C GLU A 479 13.62 1.90 -1.54
N ALA A 480 14.13 1.33 -0.44
CA ALA A 480 13.80 -0.01 -0.02
C ALA A 480 12.36 -0.12 0.49
N VAL A 481 11.91 0.80 1.35
CA VAL A 481 10.53 0.77 1.87
C VAL A 481 9.49 1.11 0.80
N GLU A 482 9.81 1.97 -0.16
CA GLU A 482 8.97 2.21 -1.34
C GLU A 482 8.80 0.92 -2.16
N SER A 483 9.91 0.21 -2.42
CA SER A 483 9.88 -1.08 -3.14
C SER A 483 9.04 -2.13 -2.39
N VAL A 484 9.18 -2.21 -1.07
CA VAL A 484 8.37 -3.10 -0.20
C VAL A 484 6.90 -2.71 -0.24
N GLY A 485 6.59 -1.41 -0.17
CA GLY A 485 5.24 -0.87 -0.21
C GLY A 485 4.52 -1.20 -1.51
N ARG A 486 5.17 -1.00 -2.66
CA ARG A 486 4.62 -1.34 -3.98
C ARG A 486 4.33 -2.83 -4.11
N LEU A 487 5.25 -3.69 -3.66
CA LEU A 487 5.03 -5.14 -3.66
C LEU A 487 3.89 -5.56 -2.73
N ASN A 488 3.84 -4.99 -1.52
CA ASN A 488 2.74 -5.23 -0.58
C ASN A 488 1.39 -4.85 -1.20
N GLY A 489 1.33 -3.70 -1.88
CA GLY A 489 0.16 -3.23 -2.59
C GLY A 489 -0.42 -4.23 -3.59
N THR A 490 0.41 -5.11 -4.19
CA THR A 490 -0.06 -6.13 -5.13
C THR A 490 -0.94 -7.19 -4.47
N TRP A 491 -0.67 -7.55 -3.20
CA TRP A 491 -1.55 -8.44 -2.44
C TRP A 491 -2.90 -7.82 -2.10
N TYR A 492 -2.95 -6.49 -1.95
CA TYR A 492 -4.14 -5.76 -1.53
C TYR A 492 -4.94 -5.19 -2.69
N ALA A 493 -4.46 -5.27 -3.93
CA ALA A 493 -5.03 -4.58 -5.08
C ALA A 493 -6.54 -4.87 -5.26
N ASP A 494 -6.95 -6.12 -5.10
CA ASP A 494 -8.35 -6.58 -5.18
C ASP A 494 -9.23 -5.93 -4.13
N GLU A 495 -8.67 -5.74 -2.93
CA GLU A 495 -9.40 -5.30 -1.76
C GLU A 495 -9.46 -3.77 -1.73
N GLN A 496 -8.37 -3.06 -1.99
CA GLN A 496 -8.31 -1.60 -1.83
C GLN A 496 -8.48 -0.82 -3.14
N GLY A 497 -8.60 -1.49 -4.29
CA GLY A 497 -8.86 -0.86 -5.60
C GLY A 497 -7.61 -0.43 -6.37
N GLY A 498 -6.43 -0.92 -5.99
CA GLY A 498 -5.13 -0.61 -6.61
C GLY A 498 -3.94 -0.95 -5.71
N VAL A 499 -2.71 -0.76 -6.21
CA VAL A 499 -1.47 -0.94 -5.41
C VAL A 499 -1.49 -0.09 -4.15
N TYR A 500 -2.09 1.08 -4.24
CA TYR A 500 -2.49 1.90 -3.09
C TYR A 500 -3.99 2.17 -3.19
N ARG A 501 -4.63 2.44 -2.06
CA ARG A 501 -6.04 2.82 -2.06
C ARG A 501 -6.24 4.15 -2.79
N PRO A 502 -7.33 4.38 -3.52
CA PRO A 502 -7.69 5.73 -3.93
C PRO A 502 -8.05 6.58 -2.70
N PRO A 503 -7.65 7.86 -2.62
CA PRO A 503 -6.81 8.61 -3.57
C PRO A 503 -5.29 8.52 -3.30
N VAL A 504 -4.86 7.76 -2.30
CA VAL A 504 -3.46 7.65 -1.84
C VAL A 504 -2.46 7.39 -2.97
N GLY A 505 -2.82 6.60 -3.98
CA GLY A 505 -1.91 6.33 -5.10
C GLY A 505 -1.45 7.58 -5.86
N ALA A 506 -2.28 8.62 -5.97
CA ALA A 506 -1.90 9.89 -6.60
C ALA A 506 -0.89 10.66 -5.73
N LEU A 507 -1.14 10.70 -4.41
CA LEU A 507 -0.25 11.34 -3.44
C LEU A 507 1.12 10.66 -3.40
N VAL A 508 1.16 9.32 -3.35
CA VAL A 508 2.42 8.56 -3.43
C VAL A 508 3.16 8.87 -4.71
N SER A 509 2.45 8.91 -5.85
CA SER A 509 3.09 9.20 -7.15
C SER A 509 3.73 10.58 -7.19
N SER A 510 3.02 11.61 -6.70
CA SER A 510 3.53 12.99 -6.62
C SER A 510 4.73 13.09 -5.68
N LEU A 511 4.64 12.50 -4.48
CA LEU A 511 5.75 12.51 -3.52
C LEU A 511 7.00 11.79 -4.05
N SER A 512 6.84 10.65 -4.73
CA SER A 512 7.97 9.92 -5.32
C SER A 512 8.65 10.65 -6.50
N GLU A 513 8.08 11.76 -7.01
CA GLU A 513 8.73 12.64 -8.00
C GLU A 513 9.61 13.72 -7.33
N SER A 514 9.43 13.96 -6.03
CA SER A 514 10.21 14.95 -5.28
C SER A 514 11.62 14.44 -4.96
N PRO A 515 12.69 15.20 -5.29
CA PRO A 515 14.07 14.77 -5.04
C PRO A 515 14.44 14.69 -3.55
N VAL A 516 13.66 15.35 -2.68
CA VAL A 516 13.88 15.39 -1.23
C VAL A 516 13.09 14.33 -0.48
N VAL A 517 12.25 13.57 -1.19
CA VAL A 517 11.52 12.42 -0.65
C VAL A 517 12.12 11.16 -1.22
N TYR A 518 12.98 10.52 -0.44
CA TYR A 518 13.78 9.38 -0.90
C TYR A 518 13.00 8.10 -1.10
N GLY A 519 11.77 8.05 -0.60
CA GLY A 519 10.81 7.00 -0.86
C GLY A 519 9.48 7.30 -0.20
N ALA A 520 8.39 6.99 -0.90
CA ALA A 520 7.04 7.25 -0.43
C ALA A 520 6.17 5.98 -0.48
N GLY A 521 5.13 5.95 0.36
CA GLY A 521 4.19 4.84 0.37
C GLY A 521 3.03 5.03 1.33
N GLN A 522 2.12 4.07 1.34
CA GLN A 522 0.97 4.04 2.25
C GLN A 522 1.35 3.34 3.56
N SER A 523 0.97 3.93 4.70
CA SER A 523 1.14 3.26 6.01
C SER A 523 -0.02 2.31 6.28
N SER A 524 0.27 1.00 6.27
CA SER A 524 -0.73 -0.06 6.46
C SER A 524 -1.96 0.10 5.54
N TRP A 525 -3.17 -0.09 6.06
CA TRP A 525 -4.45 0.06 5.34
C TRP A 525 -5.05 1.48 5.40
N GLY A 526 -4.35 2.42 6.04
CA GLY A 526 -4.88 3.76 6.28
C GLY A 526 -4.65 4.73 5.11
N PRO A 527 -5.33 5.91 5.12
CA PRO A 527 -5.06 7.02 4.21
C PRO A 527 -3.66 7.62 4.30
N THR A 528 -2.95 7.46 5.42
CA THR A 528 -1.68 8.19 5.62
C THR A 528 -0.64 7.74 4.62
N VAL A 529 -0.09 8.72 3.90
CA VAL A 529 1.07 8.56 3.04
C VAL A 529 2.30 9.02 3.81
N TYR A 530 3.33 8.18 3.83
CA TYR A 530 4.62 8.56 4.38
C TYR A 530 5.58 8.95 3.25
N GLY A 531 6.55 9.81 3.57
CA GLY A 531 7.75 10.06 2.79
C GLY A 531 8.98 9.99 3.71
N VAL A 532 10.05 9.36 3.24
CA VAL A 532 11.34 9.35 3.95
C VAL A 532 12.17 10.54 3.49
N THR A 533 12.65 11.35 4.44
CA THR A 533 13.50 12.51 4.18
C THR A 533 14.50 12.69 5.32
N ASP A 534 15.19 13.81 5.40
CA ASP A 534 16.10 14.15 6.48
C ASP A 534 15.87 15.56 7.03
N ALA A 535 16.63 15.91 8.07
CA ALA A 535 16.52 17.16 8.78
C ALA A 535 16.87 18.40 7.93
N ASP A 536 17.64 18.22 6.85
CA ASP A 536 18.09 19.32 6.00
C ASP A 536 17.01 19.71 4.97
N HIS A 537 16.09 18.79 4.65
CA HIS A 537 15.07 18.98 3.62
C HIS A 537 13.62 19.03 4.15
N VAL A 538 13.43 19.34 5.45
CA VAL A 538 12.09 19.34 6.09
C VAL A 538 11.10 20.27 5.39
N ASP A 539 11.49 21.52 5.14
CA ASP A 539 10.58 22.52 4.55
C ASP A 539 10.19 22.12 3.11
N GLU A 540 11.14 21.63 2.34
CA GLU A 540 10.94 21.18 0.95
C GLU A 540 10.06 19.92 0.89
N ALA A 541 10.21 19.01 1.86
CA ALA A 541 9.34 17.84 1.98
C ALA A 541 7.90 18.23 2.36
N VAL A 542 7.72 19.22 3.25
CA VAL A 542 6.38 19.75 3.59
C VAL A 542 5.72 20.38 2.37
N GLU A 543 6.46 21.19 1.60
CA GLU A 543 5.93 21.79 0.36
C GLU A 543 5.58 20.72 -0.67
N ALA A 544 6.40 19.66 -0.82
CA ALA A 544 6.07 18.51 -1.66
C ALA A 544 4.77 17.81 -1.22
N GLY A 545 4.57 17.64 0.10
CA GLY A 545 3.33 17.08 0.64
C GLY A 545 2.09 17.95 0.38
N ARG A 546 2.22 19.27 0.48
CA ARG A 546 1.14 20.22 0.17
C ARG A 546 0.83 20.24 -1.32
N ALA A 547 1.85 20.22 -2.17
CA ALA A 547 1.69 20.12 -3.61
C ALA A 547 0.98 18.82 -3.99
N ALA A 548 1.36 17.68 -3.40
CA ALA A 548 0.69 16.40 -3.66
C ALA A 548 -0.81 16.43 -3.33
N LEU A 549 -1.20 17.03 -2.20
CA LEU A 549 -2.61 17.23 -1.84
C LEU A 549 -3.34 18.13 -2.84
N SER A 550 -2.71 19.26 -3.20
CA SER A 550 -3.28 20.24 -4.15
C SER A 550 -3.45 19.65 -5.55
N ASP A 551 -2.46 18.93 -6.07
CA ASP A 551 -2.48 18.31 -7.40
C ASP A 551 -3.56 17.24 -7.52
N ALA A 552 -3.89 16.60 -6.39
CA ALA A 552 -4.92 15.58 -6.31
C ALA A 552 -6.31 16.15 -5.95
N ASP A 553 -6.44 17.47 -5.75
CA ASP A 553 -7.66 18.19 -5.34
C ASP A 553 -8.27 17.62 -4.03
N ILE A 554 -7.41 17.40 -3.02
CA ILE A 554 -7.77 16.78 -1.74
C ILE A 554 -7.29 17.64 -0.58
N GLU A 555 -8.17 17.93 0.36
CA GLU A 555 -7.77 18.54 1.63
C GLU A 555 -7.07 17.52 2.54
N GLY A 556 -6.26 18.00 3.47
CA GLY A 556 -5.56 17.14 4.40
C GLY A 556 -4.51 17.88 5.22
N THR A 557 -3.75 17.11 5.99
CA THR A 557 -2.69 17.63 6.84
C THR A 557 -1.32 17.10 6.42
N VAL A 558 -0.31 17.95 6.56
CA VAL A 558 1.09 17.63 6.27
C VAL A 558 1.93 17.96 7.50
N SER A 559 2.73 16.99 7.94
CA SER A 559 3.66 17.14 9.08
C SER A 559 4.92 16.32 8.83
N VAL A 560 6.01 16.60 9.54
CA VAL A 560 7.29 15.87 9.45
C VAL A 560 7.78 15.49 10.84
#